data_AF-A0A9E1EFU9-F1
#
_entry.id   AF-A0A9E1EFU9-F1
#
_cell.length_a   1.000
_cell.length_b   1.000
_cell.length_c   1.000
_cell.angle_alpha   90.00
_cell.angle_beta   90.00
_cell.angle_gamma   90.00
#
_symmetry.space_group_name_H-M   'P 1'
#
loop_
_entity.id
_entity.type
_entity.pdbx_description
1 polymer ?
#
loop_
_entity_poly.entity_id
_entity_poly.type
_entity_poly.pdbx_seq_one_letter_code
_entity_poly.pdbx_strand_id
1 'polypeptide(L)'
;MGILPETFWDSSLYEIVDMMESHIRREEHKRKQEILDHFVMAEVYGFYASLPFAEGEVKTPKPWDYYPDFFRKEKEVFEKAEQEKALEEYREKRKAYILEFNRRRN
;
A
#
# COMPACT_ATOMS: atom_id res chain seq x y z
N MET A 1 29.71 -6.96 -0.22
CA MET A 1 30.07 -8.25 -0.84
C MET A 1 31.16 -8.89 -0.02
N GLY A 2 30.94 -10.12 0.45
CA GLY A 2 32.01 -10.92 1.02
C GLY A 2 31.73 -12.37 0.67
N ILE A 3 32.63 -12.98 -0.09
CA ILE A 3 32.78 -14.42 -0.11
C ILE A 3 34.04 -14.79 0.64
N LEU A 4 34.05 -16.01 1.16
CA LEU A 4 35.23 -16.58 1.77
C LEU A 4 36.34 -16.69 0.71
N PRO A 5 37.60 -16.37 1.04
CA PRO A 5 38.72 -16.52 0.10
C PRO A 5 38.84 -17.92 -0.49
N GLU A 6 38.51 -18.96 0.29
CA GLU A 6 38.50 -20.35 -0.15
C GLU A 6 37.47 -20.57 -1.27
N THR A 7 36.27 -20.02 -1.11
CA THR A 7 35.22 -20.07 -2.14
C THR A 7 35.65 -19.37 -3.42
N PHE A 8 36.45 -18.31 -3.34
CA PHE A 8 36.95 -17.63 -4.53
C PHE A 8 37.96 -18.50 -5.30
N TRP A 9 38.91 -19.12 -4.60
CA TRP A 9 39.92 -19.96 -5.22
C TRP A 9 39.37 -21.29 -5.73
N ASP A 10 38.31 -21.80 -5.11
CA ASP A 10 37.62 -23.03 -5.53
C ASP A 10 36.60 -22.78 -6.66
N SER A 11 36.24 -21.53 -6.96
CA SER A 11 35.32 -21.17 -8.04
C SER A 11 36.00 -21.06 -9.40
N SER A 12 35.27 -21.46 -10.43
CA SER A 12 35.61 -21.13 -11.81
C SER A 12 35.44 -19.63 -12.09
N LEU A 13 36.10 -19.14 -13.15
CA LEU A 13 35.94 -17.77 -13.61
C LEU A 13 34.47 -17.41 -13.89
N TYR A 14 33.70 -18.35 -14.46
CA TYR A 14 32.28 -18.14 -14.75
C TYR A 14 31.42 -17.98 -13.50
N GLU A 15 31.68 -18.75 -12.45
CA GLU A 15 30.95 -18.64 -11.17
C GLU A 15 31.27 -17.32 -10.46
N ILE A 16 32.53 -16.89 -10.52
CA ILE A 16 32.94 -15.57 -9.98
C ILE A 16 32.18 -14.46 -10.72
N VAL A 17 32.13 -14.52 -12.06
CA VAL A 17 31.41 -13.53 -12.88
C VAL A 17 29.91 -13.53 -12.58
N ASP A 18 29.25 -14.70 -12.56
CA ASP A 18 27.81 -14.79 -12.26
C ASP A 18 27.49 -14.27 -10.86
N MET A 19 28.33 -14.54 -9.87
CA MET A 19 28.15 -14.02 -8.53
C MET A 19 28.30 -12.49 -8.47
N MET A 20 29.27 -11.92 -9.19
CA MET A 20 29.41 -10.47 -9.33
C MET A 20 28.17 -9.85 -10.00
N GLU A 21 27.70 -10.43 -11.11
CA GLU A 21 26.50 -9.98 -11.81
C GLU A 21 25.23 -10.10 -10.97
N SER A 22 25.09 -11.20 -10.22
CA SER A 22 24.00 -11.42 -9.27
C SER A 22 23.98 -10.33 -8.19
N HIS A 23 25.13 -9.93 -7.66
CA HIS A 23 25.18 -8.83 -6.71
C HIS A 23 24.85 -7.49 -7.34
N ILE A 24 25.38 -7.18 -8.53
CA ILE A 24 25.06 -5.94 -9.24
C ILE A 24 23.54 -5.85 -9.44
N ARG A 25 22.91 -6.92 -9.92
CA ARG A 25 21.44 -7.01 -10.06
C ARG A 25 20.70 -6.75 -8.74
N ARG A 26 21.19 -7.33 -7.63
CA ARG A 26 20.61 -7.11 -6.29
C ARG A 26 20.76 -5.67 -5.82
N GLU A 27 21.93 -5.06 -5.97
CA GLU A 27 22.16 -3.66 -5.58
C GLU A 27 21.35 -2.69 -6.45
N GLU A 28 21.27 -2.93 -7.75
CA GLU A 28 20.39 -2.15 -8.63
C GLU A 28 18.93 -2.26 -8.23
N HIS A 29 18.45 -3.47 -7.94
CA HIS A 29 17.08 -3.68 -7.50
C HIS A 29 16.81 -2.98 -6.17
N LYS A 30 17.72 -3.11 -5.19
CA LYS A 30 17.63 -2.41 -3.92
C LYS A 30 17.60 -0.90 -4.11
N ARG A 31 18.46 -0.35 -4.97
CA ARG A 31 18.50 1.09 -5.23
C ARG A 31 17.23 1.60 -5.88
N LYS A 32 16.67 0.84 -6.84
CA LYS A 32 15.38 1.16 -7.46
C LYS A 32 14.26 1.16 -6.42
N GLN A 33 14.24 0.17 -5.53
CA GLN A 33 13.25 0.09 -4.45
C GLN A 33 13.36 1.29 -3.50
N GLU A 34 14.56 1.65 -3.06
CA GLU A 34 14.78 2.84 -2.22
C GLU A 34 14.28 4.13 -2.87
N ILE A 35 14.50 4.29 -4.17
CA ILE A 35 14.03 5.46 -4.92
C ILE A 35 12.50 5.49 -4.98
N LEU A 36 11.86 4.34 -5.24
CA LEU A 36 10.41 4.22 -5.24
C LEU A 36 9.81 4.51 -3.87
N ASP A 37 10.39 3.96 -2.80
CA ASP A 37 9.93 4.20 -1.43
C ASP A 37 9.99 5.68 -1.06
N HIS A 38 11.09 6.38 -1.43
CA HIS A 38 11.20 7.82 -1.23
C HIS A 38 10.20 8.62 -2.08
N PHE A 39 9.96 8.19 -3.32
CA PHE A 39 8.98 8.84 -4.19
C PHE A 39 7.56 8.74 -3.61
N VAL A 40 7.14 7.54 -3.20
CA VAL A 40 5.84 7.31 -2.54
C VAL A 40 5.74 8.13 -1.26
N MET A 41 6.80 8.17 -0.45
CA MET A 41 6.82 8.99 0.76
C MET A 41 6.62 10.49 0.45
N ALA A 42 7.32 11.02 -0.56
CA ALA A 42 7.18 12.42 -0.97
C ALA A 42 5.77 12.71 -1.50
N GLU A 43 5.17 11.80 -2.25
CA GLU A 43 3.80 11.92 -2.75
C GLU A 43 2.79 11.96 -1.61
N VAL A 44 2.91 11.03 -0.66
CA VAL A 44 2.04 10.97 0.53
C VAL A 44 2.18 12.23 1.39
N TYR A 45 3.40 12.72 1.59
CA TYR A 45 3.61 14.00 2.29
C TYR A 45 3.03 15.19 1.53
N GLY A 46 3.20 15.23 0.20
CA GLY A 46 2.59 16.25 -0.65
C GLY A 46 1.06 16.25 -0.56
N PHE A 47 0.46 15.06 -0.53
CA PHE A 47 -0.98 14.90 -0.30
C PHE A 47 -1.40 15.43 1.08
N TYR A 48 -0.72 15.06 2.16
CA TYR A 48 -1.08 15.55 3.49
C TYR A 48 -0.89 17.06 3.64
N ALA A 49 0.12 17.64 2.97
CA ALA A 49 0.33 19.07 2.94
C ALA A 49 -0.77 19.82 2.16
N SER A 50 -1.42 19.18 1.18
CA SER A 50 -2.50 19.78 0.38
C SER A 50 -3.87 19.66 1.03
N LEU A 51 -4.07 18.75 1.99
CA LEU A 51 -5.36 18.53 2.68
C LEU A 51 -6.05 19.80 3.21
N PRO A 52 -5.36 20.78 3.84
CA PRO A 52 -6.01 22.00 4.34
C PRO A 52 -6.63 22.87 3.23
N PHE A 53 -6.21 22.67 1.98
CA PHE A 53 -6.67 23.42 0.82
C PHE A 53 -7.67 22.62 -0.03
N ALA A 54 -7.99 21.38 0.35
CA ALA A 54 -8.90 20.54 -0.39
C ALA A 54 -10.37 20.88 -0.08
N GLU A 55 -11.19 20.93 -1.12
CA GLU A 55 -12.64 21.11 -0.98
C GLU A 55 -13.34 19.74 -0.97
N GLY A 56 -14.16 19.50 0.06
CA GLY A 56 -14.96 18.27 0.19
C GLY A 56 -14.23 17.11 0.89
N GLU A 57 -14.80 15.91 0.74
CA GLU A 57 -14.25 14.70 1.36
C GLU A 57 -13.11 14.12 0.52
N VAL A 58 -11.92 14.04 1.11
CA VAL A 58 -10.72 13.55 0.42
C VAL A 58 -10.37 12.15 0.89
N LYS A 59 -10.21 11.23 -0.07
CA LYS A 59 -9.72 9.89 0.21
C LYS A 59 -8.22 9.91 0.48
N THR A 60 -7.84 9.57 1.72
CA THR A 60 -6.43 9.41 2.11
C THR A 60 -5.80 8.24 1.35
N PRO A 61 -4.59 8.41 0.77
CA PRO A 61 -3.88 7.33 0.12
C PRO A 61 -3.56 6.21 1.12
N LYS A 62 -3.60 4.96 0.66
CA LYS A 62 -3.37 3.75 1.44
C LYS A 62 -2.17 2.96 0.90
N PRO A 63 -1.53 2.11 1.71
CA PRO A 63 -0.37 1.33 1.26
C PRO A 63 -0.63 0.47 0.02
N TRP A 64 -1.84 -0.11 -0.11
CA TRP A 64 -2.24 -0.91 -1.25
C TRP A 64 -2.51 -0.12 -2.54
N ASP A 65 -2.55 1.21 -2.48
CA ASP A 65 -2.64 2.05 -3.69
C ASP A 65 -1.29 2.11 -4.44
N TYR A 66 -0.18 1.90 -3.71
CA TYR A 66 1.18 1.89 -4.25
C TYR A 66 1.75 0.48 -4.39
N TYR A 67 1.46 -0.41 -3.43
CA TYR A 67 1.96 -1.78 -3.38
C TYR A 67 0.81 -2.80 -3.27
N PRO A 68 -0.03 -2.93 -4.31
CA PRO A 68 -1.30 -3.68 -4.24
C PRO A 68 -1.12 -5.16 -3.88
N ASP A 69 -0.08 -5.82 -4.42
CA ASP A 69 0.14 -7.25 -4.20
C ASP A 69 0.61 -7.54 -2.77
N PHE A 70 1.41 -6.65 -2.18
CA PHE A 70 1.92 -6.80 -0.82
C PHE A 70 0.82 -6.64 0.23
N PHE A 71 -0.15 -5.75 -0.02
CA PHE A 71 -1.19 -5.38 0.94
C PHE A 71 -2.59 -5.86 0.53
N ARG A 72 -2.67 -6.92 -0.29
CA ARG A 72 -3.95 -7.40 -0.84
C ARG A 72 -4.92 -7.83 0.25
N LYS A 73 -4.44 -8.53 1.28
CA LYS A 73 -5.28 -9.02 2.38
C LYS A 73 -5.82 -7.87 3.22
N GLU A 74 -4.98 -6.89 3.49
CA GLU A 74 -5.30 -5.68 4.23
C GLU A 74 -6.38 -4.88 3.49
N LYS A 75 -6.25 -4.76 2.16
CA LYS A 75 -7.26 -4.16 1.30
C LYS A 75 -8.59 -4.92 1.39
N GLU A 76 -8.58 -6.25 1.25
CA GLU A 76 -9.79 -7.08 1.34
C GLU A 76 -10.50 -6.93 2.70
N VAL A 77 -9.74 -6.85 3.80
CA VAL A 77 -10.30 -6.64 5.16
C VAL A 77 -10.89 -5.24 5.28
N PHE A 78 -10.16 -4.22 4.81
CA PHE A 78 -10.61 -2.84 4.83
C PHE A 78 -11.91 -2.64 4.04
N GLU A 79 -11.97 -3.18 2.82
CA GLU A 79 -13.15 -3.10 1.96
C GLU A 79 -14.38 -3.78 2.58
N LYS A 80 -14.20 -4.94 3.24
CA LYS A 80 -15.29 -5.61 3.97
C LYS A 80 -15.81 -4.76 5.14
N ALA A 81 -14.90 -4.17 5.90
CA ALA A 81 -15.28 -3.31 7.03
C ALA A 81 -16.05 -2.06 6.57
N GLU A 82 -15.62 -1.44 5.46
CA GLU A 82 -16.33 -0.29 4.89
C GLU A 82 -17.72 -0.67 4.35
N GLN A 83 -17.85 -1.84 3.72
CA GLN A 83 -19.16 -2.36 3.30
C GLN A 83 -20.09 -2.62 4.48
N GLU A 84 -19.57 -3.17 5.58
CA GLU A 84 -20.35 -3.44 6.79
C GLU A 84 -20.86 -2.15 7.44
N LYS A 85 -19.98 -1.14 7.58
CA LYS A 85 -20.38 0.19 8.05
C LYS A 85 -21.44 0.83 7.18
N ALA A 86 -21.25 0.82 5.85
CA ALA A 86 -22.21 1.38 4.91
C ALA A 86 -23.58 0.70 5.02
N LEU A 87 -23.60 -0.62 5.24
CA LEU A 87 -24.83 -1.38 5.44
C LEU A 87 -25.52 -1.01 6.76
N GLU A 88 -24.75 -0.81 7.82
CA GLU A 88 -25.26 -0.40 9.13
C GLU A 88 -25.89 1.00 9.07
N GLU A 89 -25.18 1.97 8.49
CA GLU A 89 -25.72 3.32 8.25
C GLU A 89 -27.02 3.29 7.41
N TYR A 90 -27.07 2.45 6.38
CA TYR A 90 -28.28 2.28 5.57
C TYR A 90 -29.45 1.74 6.39
N ARG A 91 -29.20 0.74 7.27
CA ARG A 91 -30.22 0.19 8.16
C ARG A 91 -30.75 1.25 9.12
N GLU A 92 -29.87 2.10 9.67
CA GLU A 92 -30.26 3.19 10.55
C GLU A 92 -31.10 4.24 9.83
N LYS A 93 -30.66 4.71 8.65
CA LYS A 93 -31.44 5.65 7.83
C LYS A 93 -32.82 5.09 7.48
N ARG A 94 -32.91 3.79 7.19
CA ARG A 94 -34.19 3.12 6.93
C ARG A 94 -35.10 3.07 8.16
N LYS A 95 -34.56 2.77 9.34
CA LYS A 95 -35.32 2.80 10.61
C LYS A 95 -35.85 4.21 10.89
N ALA A 96 -35.00 5.23 10.77
CA ALA A 96 -35.38 6.63 10.96
C ALA A 96 -36.50 7.06 9.99
N TYR A 97 -36.38 6.67 8.72
CA TYR A 97 -37.41 6.93 7.71
C TYR A 97 -38.77 6.30 8.07
N ILE A 98 -38.78 5.03 8.51
CA ILE A 98 -40.03 4.33 8.90
C ILE A 98 -40.66 5.01 10.12
N LEU A 99 -39.86 5.39 11.12
CA LEU A 99 -40.35 6.10 12.30
C LEU A 99 -40.99 7.44 11.93
N GLU A 100 -40.34 8.23 11.08
CA GLU A 100 -40.88 9.52 10.64
C GLU A 100 -42.12 9.37 9.75
N PHE A 101 -42.21 8.30 8.95
CA PHE A 101 -43.40 7.99 8.18
C PHE A 101 -44.59 7.60 9.08
N ASN A 102 -44.34 6.78 10.10
CA ASN A 102 -45.36 6.39 11.08
C ASN A 102 -45.83 7.59 11.92
N ARG A 103 -44.92 8.51 12.29
CA ARG A 103 -45.26 9.76 12.97
C ARG A 103 -46.17 10.67 12.14
N ARG A 104 -46.03 10.65 10.82
CA ARG A 104 -46.87 11.45 9.90
C ARG A 104 -48.24 10.83 9.61
N ARG A 105 -48.44 9.55 9.95
CA ARG A 105 -49.69 8.80 9.71
C ARG A 105 -50.59 8.68 10.93
N ASN A 106 -50.05 8.84 12.14
CA ASN A 106 -50.80 9.02 13.39
C ASN A 106 -50.98 10.50 13.70
#